data_AF-A0A623L7G3-F1
#
_entry.id   AF-A0A623L7G3-F1
#
_cell.length_a   1.000
_cell.length_b   1.000
_cell.length_c   1.000
_cell.angle_alpha   90.00
_cell.angle_beta   90.00
_cell.angle_gamma   90.00
#
_symmetry.space_group_name_H-M   'P 1'
#
loop_
_entity.id
_entity.type
_entity.pdbx_description
1 polymer ?
#
loop_
_entity_poly.entity_id
_entity_poly.type
_entity_poly.pdbx_seq_one_letter_code
_entity_poly.pdbx_strand_id
1 'polypeptide(L)'
;EKTNLFNQQEIKVPVKGENFLSPYIGDGVRYYELGYFEHDGNTYKLIIYNKIGESDTLLLNVQINSYDAKGNLVDALLLSSFFAYEDIVRFSDFVIRQDYTISIDSYVIYRWYEDSKDGQLVTIKFKDQAPQIYIKEQYQMENGRFKLISRNEVSQGKKKKRALNISCLRH
;
A
#
# COMPACT_ATOMS: atom_id res chain seq x y z
N GLU A 1 6.28 23.39 6.70
CA GLU A 1 4.99 23.03 6.08
C GLU A 1 3.98 22.66 7.16
N LYS A 2 2.68 22.82 6.90
CA LYS A 2 1.60 22.55 7.86
C LYS A 2 0.91 21.24 7.46
N THR A 3 0.80 20.31 8.41
CA THR A 3 0.02 19.08 8.23
C THR A 3 -1.48 19.36 8.32
N ASN A 4 -2.30 18.63 7.55
CA ASN A 4 -3.75 18.62 7.67
C ASN A 4 -4.22 17.43 8.50
N LEU A 5 -5.35 17.59 9.19
CA LEU A 5 -6.00 16.49 9.91
C LEU A 5 -7.00 15.81 8.97
N PHE A 6 -7.04 14.48 8.96
CA PHE A 6 -8.13 13.78 8.28
C PHE A 6 -9.47 14.13 8.92
N ASN A 7 -10.44 14.52 8.09
CA ASN A 7 -11.76 14.90 8.57
C ASN A 7 -12.69 13.68 8.75
N GLN A 8 -13.87 13.90 9.33
CA GLN A 8 -14.84 12.85 9.64
C GLN A 8 -15.36 12.08 8.41
N GLN A 9 -15.35 12.68 7.23
CA GLN A 9 -15.70 11.99 5.99
C GLN A 9 -14.54 11.10 5.53
N GLU A 10 -13.32 11.62 5.57
CA GLU A 10 -12.12 10.92 5.07
C GLU A 10 -11.79 9.67 5.89
N ILE A 11 -12.05 9.67 7.20
CA ILE A 11 -11.83 8.48 8.04
C ILE A 11 -12.87 7.37 7.82
N LYS A 12 -14.04 7.69 7.25
CA LYS A 12 -15.15 6.75 7.04
C LYS A 12 -15.09 6.03 5.70
N VAL A 13 -14.40 6.60 4.72
CA VAL A 13 -14.27 5.99 3.40
C VAL A 13 -13.13 4.98 3.43
N PRO A 14 -13.37 3.70 3.09
CA PRO A 14 -12.30 2.71 3.03
C PRO A 14 -11.35 3.03 1.88
N VAL A 15 -10.06 3.02 2.18
CA VAL A 15 -9.00 3.22 1.20
C VAL A 15 -8.79 1.91 0.44
N LYS A 16 -8.96 1.96 -0.89
CA LYS A 16 -8.73 0.81 -1.78
C LYS A 16 -7.23 0.50 -1.93
N GLY A 17 -6.95 -0.69 -2.45
CA GLY A 17 -5.58 -1.16 -2.72
C GLY A 17 -5.06 -2.11 -1.64
N GLU A 18 -3.79 -2.47 -1.75
CA GLU A 18 -3.12 -3.38 -0.81
C GLU A 18 -2.80 -2.67 0.51
N ASN A 19 -3.73 -2.74 1.46
CA ASN A 19 -3.68 -2.06 2.76
C ASN A 19 -3.51 -3.00 3.96
N PHE A 20 -3.11 -4.26 3.72
CA PHE A 20 -2.91 -5.29 4.75
C PHE A 20 -4.11 -5.44 5.70
N LEU A 21 -5.31 -5.50 5.13
CA LEU A 21 -6.58 -5.64 5.86
C LEU A 21 -6.92 -4.44 6.77
N SER A 22 -6.24 -3.30 6.58
CA SER A 22 -6.45 -2.08 7.36
C SER A 22 -6.91 -0.90 6.48
N PRO A 23 -8.11 -0.96 5.89
CA PRO A 23 -8.59 0.03 4.90
C PRO A 23 -8.96 1.39 5.48
N TYR A 24 -9.19 1.51 6.79
CA TYR A 24 -9.68 2.75 7.39
C TYR A 24 -8.55 3.59 7.98
N ILE A 25 -8.72 4.90 7.98
CA ILE A 25 -7.81 5.84 8.63
C ILE A 25 -8.20 6.00 10.10
N GLY A 26 -7.22 5.97 11.00
CA GLY A 26 -7.44 6.20 12.43
C GLY A 26 -7.76 7.67 12.73
N ASP A 27 -8.42 7.91 13.85
CA ASP A 27 -8.66 9.27 14.33
C ASP A 27 -7.33 9.95 14.69
N GLY A 28 -7.26 11.28 14.54
CA GLY A 28 -6.05 12.05 14.86
C GLY A 28 -4.92 11.96 13.83
N VAL A 29 -5.04 11.11 12.79
CA VAL A 29 -4.00 10.97 11.76
C VAL A 29 -3.88 12.26 10.94
N ARG A 30 -2.63 12.64 10.67
CA ARG A 30 -2.28 13.86 9.93
C ARG A 30 -1.55 13.52 8.64
N TYR A 31 -1.80 14.30 7.60
CA TYR A 31 -1.20 14.13 6.29
C TYR A 31 -0.56 15.42 5.76
N TYR A 32 0.33 15.26 4.79
CA TYR A 32 0.83 16.32 3.93
C TYR A 32 0.19 16.17 2.55
N GLU A 33 -0.24 17.28 1.96
CA GLU A 33 -0.66 17.33 0.55
C GLU A 33 0.59 17.53 -0.32
N LEU A 34 0.81 16.63 -1.27
CA LEU A 34 1.94 16.67 -2.19
C LEU A 34 1.62 17.40 -3.49
N GLY A 35 0.33 17.48 -3.84
CA GLY A 35 -0.16 18.14 -5.04
C GLY A 35 -1.55 17.65 -5.42
N TYR A 36 -2.12 18.24 -6.47
CA TYR A 36 -3.43 17.89 -6.97
C TYR A 36 -3.56 18.13 -8.48
N PHE A 37 -4.58 17.54 -9.09
CA PHE A 37 -5.03 17.83 -10.44
C PHE A 37 -6.54 17.64 -10.56
N GLU A 38 -7.14 18.10 -11.65
CA GLU A 38 -8.58 17.98 -11.92
C GLU A 38 -8.84 17.15 -13.16
N HIS A 39 -9.90 16.34 -13.12
CA HIS A 39 -10.38 15.56 -14.25
C HIS A 39 -11.86 15.21 -14.08
N ASP A 40 -12.65 15.30 -15.15
CA ASP A 40 -14.09 14.99 -15.18
C ASP A 40 -14.90 15.63 -14.03
N GLY A 41 -14.57 16.88 -13.68
CA GLY A 41 -15.24 17.63 -12.61
C GLY A 41 -14.92 17.15 -11.19
N ASN A 42 -13.88 16.34 -11.02
CA ASN A 42 -13.37 15.87 -9.73
C ASN A 42 -11.96 16.42 -9.49
N THR A 43 -11.63 16.70 -8.22
CA THR A 43 -10.29 17.06 -7.79
C THR A 43 -9.60 15.85 -7.18
N TYR A 44 -8.42 15.52 -7.68
CA TYR A 44 -7.60 14.41 -7.20
C TYR A 44 -6.42 14.96 -6.41
N LYS A 45 -6.31 14.60 -5.13
CA LYS A 45 -5.24 15.07 -4.24
C LYS A 45 -4.31 13.93 -3.86
N LEU A 46 -3.02 14.11 -4.08
CA LEU A 46 -1.98 13.20 -3.64
C LEU A 46 -1.53 13.59 -2.23
N ILE A 47 -1.56 12.64 -1.31
CA ILE A 47 -1.22 12.85 0.09
C ILE A 47 -0.24 11.79 0.60
N ILE A 48 0.53 12.17 1.63
CA ILE A 48 1.42 11.27 2.35
C ILE A 48 1.19 11.39 3.86
N TYR A 49 1.18 10.26 4.56
CA TYR A 49 0.96 10.23 6.01
C TYR A 49 1.54 8.97 6.64
N ASN A 50 1.77 9.04 7.95
CA ASN A 50 2.11 7.87 8.74
C ASN A 50 0.84 7.28 9.38
N LYS A 51 0.79 5.95 9.47
CA LYS A 51 -0.25 5.20 10.18
C LYS A 51 0.42 4.07 10.97
N ILE A 52 -0.12 3.77 12.14
CA ILE A 52 0.24 2.57 12.89
C ILE A 52 -0.58 1.41 12.31
N GLY A 53 0.11 0.43 11.74
CA GLY A 53 -0.46 -0.84 11.27
C GLY A 53 -0.54 -1.88 12.39
N GLU A 54 -0.72 -3.13 12.00
CA GLU A 54 -0.68 -4.25 12.96
C GLU A 54 0.71 -4.39 13.60
N SER A 55 0.74 -4.97 14.80
CA SER A 55 1.97 -5.15 15.60
C SER A 55 2.78 -3.86 15.80
N ASP A 56 2.08 -2.73 15.91
CA ASP A 56 2.65 -1.38 16.04
C ASP A 56 3.61 -0.99 14.89
N THR A 57 3.43 -1.60 13.72
CA THR A 57 4.28 -1.33 12.55
C THR A 57 4.02 0.08 12.04
N LEU A 58 5.06 0.90 11.93
CA LEU A 58 4.96 2.23 11.32
C LEU A 58 4.88 2.09 9.80
N LEU A 59 3.74 2.48 9.23
CA LEU A 59 3.47 2.50 7.79
C LEU A 59 3.59 3.94 7.29
N LEU A 60 4.40 4.16 6.25
CA LEU A 60 4.41 5.40 5.47
C LEU A 60 3.54 5.20 4.23
N ASN A 61 2.37 5.82 4.22
CA ASN A 61 1.38 5.67 3.16
C ASN A 61 1.43 6.84 2.18
N VAL A 62 1.37 6.51 0.89
CA VAL A 62 1.08 7.44 -0.20
C VAL A 62 -0.28 7.09 -0.77
N GLN A 63 -1.19 8.05 -0.81
CA GLN A 63 -2.59 7.85 -1.18
C GLN A 63 -3.05 8.95 -2.11
N ILE A 64 -3.98 8.64 -2.99
CA ILE A 64 -4.72 9.62 -3.79
C ILE A 64 -6.20 9.61 -3.40
N ASN A 65 -6.72 10.79 -3.11
CA ASN A 65 -8.12 11.02 -2.79
C ASN A 65 -8.80 11.72 -3.96
N SER A 66 -10.05 11.35 -4.24
CA SER A 66 -10.89 11.99 -5.24
C SER A 66 -12.05 12.72 -4.56
N TYR A 67 -12.27 13.98 -4.90
CA TYR A 67 -13.33 14.82 -4.36
C TYR A 67 -14.23 15.32 -5.48
N ASP A 68 -15.54 15.37 -5.24
CA ASP A 68 -16.51 15.92 -6.19
C ASP A 68 -16.39 17.46 -6.26
N ALA A 69 -17.10 18.08 -7.21
CA ALA A 69 -17.14 19.54 -7.37
C ALA A 69 -17.66 20.31 -6.14
N LYS A 70 -18.26 19.63 -5.15
CA LYS A 70 -18.71 20.21 -3.88
C LYS A 70 -17.67 20.01 -2.76
N GLY A 71 -16.55 19.37 -3.05
CA GLY A 71 -15.48 19.07 -2.09
C GLY A 71 -15.73 17.84 -1.23
N ASN A 72 -16.72 17.00 -1.55
CA ASN A 72 -16.97 15.76 -0.81
C ASN A 72 -16.03 14.66 -1.30
N LEU A 73 -15.42 13.92 -0.38
CA LEU A 73 -14.64 12.73 -0.74
C LEU A 73 -15.54 11.68 -1.42
N VAL A 74 -15.16 11.31 -2.65
CA VAL A 74 -15.83 10.30 -3.49
C VAL A 74 -15.18 8.94 -3.35
N ASP A 75 -13.84 8.90 -3.38
CA ASP A 75 -13.07 7.66 -3.39
C ASP A 75 -11.63 7.88 -2.94
N ALA A 76 -10.95 6.82 -2.50
CA ALA A 76 -9.57 6.86 -2.06
C ALA A 76 -8.82 5.59 -2.49
N LEU A 77 -7.58 5.76 -2.97
CA LEU A 77 -6.72 4.67 -3.40
C LEU A 77 -5.33 4.81 -2.77
N LEU A 78 -4.90 3.75 -2.08
CA LEU A 78 -3.54 3.61 -1.59
C LEU A 78 -2.63 3.28 -2.76
N LEU A 79 -1.62 4.12 -2.97
CA LEU A 79 -0.63 3.96 -4.04
C LEU A 79 0.62 3.23 -3.57
N SER A 80 0.97 3.39 -2.29
CA SER A 80 2.10 2.72 -1.65
C SER A 80 1.93 2.71 -0.15
N SER A 81 2.37 1.63 0.50
CA SER A 81 2.54 1.56 1.95
C SER A 81 3.93 0.99 2.23
N PHE A 82 4.84 1.90 2.58
CA PHE A 82 6.21 1.53 2.90
C PHE A 82 6.31 1.11 4.36
N PHE A 83 6.87 -0.06 4.62
CA PHE A 83 7.26 -0.46 5.96
C PHE A 83 8.38 -1.51 5.94
N ALA A 84 9.05 -1.63 7.08
CA ALA A 84 9.96 -2.72 7.38
C ALA A 84 9.57 -3.33 8.72
N TYR A 85 9.40 -4.64 8.75
CA TYR A 85 9.07 -5.39 9.97
C TYR A 85 9.84 -6.71 9.95
N GLU A 86 10.56 -6.99 11.04
CA GLU A 86 11.41 -8.18 11.21
C GLU A 86 12.31 -8.49 9.99
N ASP A 87 11.90 -9.46 9.18
CA ASP A 87 12.62 -10.01 8.05
C ASP A 87 12.13 -9.48 6.70
N ILE A 88 11.12 -8.59 6.66
CA ILE A 88 10.55 -8.08 5.40
C ILE A 88 10.61 -6.56 5.28
N VAL A 89 10.73 -6.10 4.05
CA VAL A 89 10.43 -4.72 3.63
C VAL A 89 9.39 -4.78 2.53
N ARG A 90 8.35 -3.95 2.60
CA ARG A 90 7.37 -3.81 1.53
C ARG A 90 7.22 -2.36 1.13
N PHE A 91 6.95 -2.16 -0.15
CA PHE A 91 6.68 -0.86 -0.77
C PHE A 91 6.08 -1.10 -2.16
N SER A 92 5.55 -0.03 -2.76
CA SER A 92 5.07 -0.06 -4.14
C SER A 92 5.62 1.12 -4.93
N ASP A 93 5.90 0.87 -6.21
CA ASP A 93 6.08 1.91 -7.21
C ASP A 93 4.75 2.13 -7.93
N PHE A 94 4.46 3.37 -8.32
CA PHE A 94 3.26 3.69 -9.05
C PHE A 94 3.49 4.74 -10.15
N VAL A 95 2.64 4.69 -11.18
CA VAL A 95 2.61 5.69 -12.26
C VAL A 95 1.16 6.08 -12.51
N ILE A 96 0.88 7.39 -12.47
CA ILE A 96 -0.37 7.98 -12.96
C ILE A 96 -0.10 8.50 -14.36
N ARG A 97 -0.81 7.98 -15.36
CA ARG A 97 -0.62 8.32 -16.78
C ARG A 97 -1.61 9.41 -17.22
N GLN A 98 -1.34 10.02 -18.37
CA GLN A 98 -2.19 11.07 -18.96
C GLN A 98 -3.57 10.58 -19.42
N ASP A 99 -3.72 9.27 -19.63
CA ASP A 99 -5.01 8.61 -19.90
C ASP A 99 -5.77 8.25 -18.61
N TYR A 100 -5.30 8.77 -17.47
CA TYR A 100 -5.86 8.57 -16.13
C TYR A 100 -5.89 7.10 -15.68
N THR A 101 -5.04 6.27 -16.26
CA THR A 101 -4.70 4.96 -15.71
C THR A 101 -3.65 5.11 -14.61
N ILE A 102 -3.78 4.28 -13.57
CA ILE A 102 -2.82 4.15 -12.49
C ILE A 102 -2.27 2.73 -12.54
N SER A 103 -0.96 2.58 -12.65
CA SER A 103 -0.28 1.29 -12.48
C SER A 103 0.43 1.26 -11.14
N ILE A 104 0.30 0.16 -10.39
CA ILE A 104 0.94 -0.05 -9.09
C ILE A 104 1.64 -1.41 -9.11
N ASP A 105 2.95 -1.42 -8.91
CA ASP A 105 3.75 -2.63 -8.74
C ASP A 105 4.22 -2.70 -7.27
N SER A 106 3.75 -3.71 -6.54
CA SER A 106 4.06 -3.91 -5.12
C SER A 106 5.16 -4.94 -4.94
N TYR A 107 6.17 -4.56 -4.15
CA TYR A 107 7.41 -5.29 -3.94
C TYR A 107 7.57 -5.77 -2.50
N VAL A 108 8.26 -6.89 -2.36
CA VAL A 108 8.75 -7.41 -1.09
C VAL A 108 10.24 -7.72 -1.17
N ILE A 109 10.98 -7.36 -0.14
CA ILE A 109 12.37 -7.79 0.08
C ILE A 109 12.38 -8.65 1.34
N TYR A 110 12.93 -9.86 1.26
CA TYR A 110 13.20 -10.69 2.44
C TYR A 110 14.66 -10.50 2.86
N ARG A 111 14.90 -10.14 4.11
CA ARG A 111 16.21 -9.90 4.71
C ARG A 111 16.84 -11.20 5.21
N TRP A 112 16.04 -12.11 5.73
CA TRP A 112 16.48 -13.43 6.19
C TRP A 112 15.31 -14.43 6.19
N TYR A 113 15.63 -15.70 6.38
CA TYR A 113 14.64 -16.74 6.70
C TYR A 113 15.27 -17.77 7.64
N GLU A 114 14.44 -18.51 8.37
CA GLU A 114 14.86 -19.67 9.13
C GLU A 114 14.68 -20.95 8.31
N ASP A 115 15.68 -21.82 8.35
CA ASP A 115 15.59 -23.17 7.78
C ASP A 115 16.04 -24.20 8.83
N SER A 116 15.49 -25.40 8.73
CA SER A 116 15.95 -26.52 9.55
C SER A 116 17.02 -27.28 8.80
N LYS A 117 18.25 -27.24 9.31
CA LYS A 117 19.37 -28.08 8.84
C LYS A 117 19.74 -29.03 9.96
N ASP A 118 19.62 -30.33 9.69
CA ASP A 118 19.96 -31.40 10.63
C ASP A 118 19.27 -31.27 12.00
N GLY A 119 18.01 -30.82 12.01
CA GLY A 119 17.20 -30.63 13.23
C GLY A 119 17.51 -29.35 14.01
N GLN A 120 18.45 -28.52 13.55
CA GLN A 120 18.74 -27.20 14.12
C GLN A 120 18.16 -26.09 13.24
N LEU A 121 17.58 -25.07 13.87
CA LEU A 121 17.15 -23.86 13.18
C LEU A 121 18.37 -23.00 12.87
N VAL A 122 18.54 -22.63 11.61
CA VAL A 122 19.63 -21.78 11.13
C VAL A 122 19.03 -20.56 10.43
N THR A 123 19.43 -19.36 10.87
CA THR A 123 19.09 -18.11 10.20
C THR A 123 19.94 -17.93 8.95
N ILE A 124 19.29 -17.87 7.79
CA ILE A 124 19.95 -17.61 6.50
C ILE A 124 19.64 -16.16 6.12
N LYS A 125 20.66 -15.31 6.21
CA LYS A 125 20.56 -13.90 5.81
C LYS A 125 20.77 -13.79 4.30
N PHE A 126 19.87 -13.08 3.62
CA PHE A 126 20.10 -12.71 2.24
C PHE A 126 21.02 -11.49 2.22
N LYS A 127 22.16 -11.62 1.54
CA LYS A 127 22.98 -10.47 1.18
C LYS A 127 22.41 -9.91 -0.13
N ASP A 128 21.97 -8.66 -0.12
CA ASP A 128 21.57 -7.89 -1.30
C ASP A 128 20.46 -8.53 -2.16
N GLN A 129 19.34 -8.93 -1.55
CA GLN A 129 18.19 -9.44 -2.31
C GLN A 129 17.48 -8.31 -3.06
N ALA A 130 17.38 -8.45 -4.39
CA ALA A 130 16.58 -7.56 -5.22
C ALA A 130 15.08 -7.62 -4.82
N PRO A 131 14.36 -6.49 -4.88
CA PRO A 131 12.92 -6.47 -4.66
C PRO A 131 12.18 -7.44 -5.57
N GLN A 132 11.25 -8.20 -5.00
CA GLN A 132 10.39 -9.15 -5.72
C GLN A 132 8.98 -8.61 -5.83
N ILE A 133 8.47 -8.49 -7.05
CA ILE A 133 7.07 -8.14 -7.27
C ILE A 133 6.19 -9.29 -6.77
N TYR A 134 5.19 -8.97 -5.94
CA TYR A 134 4.18 -9.93 -5.49
C TYR A 134 2.77 -9.56 -5.95
N ILE A 135 2.50 -8.29 -6.23
CA ILE A 135 1.22 -7.81 -6.79
C ILE A 135 1.50 -6.78 -7.88
N LYS A 136 0.74 -6.86 -8.98
CA LYS A 136 0.60 -5.79 -9.97
C LYS A 136 -0.87 -5.40 -10.10
N GLU A 137 -1.18 -4.13 -9.91
CA GLU A 137 -2.53 -3.59 -10.02
C GLU A 137 -2.59 -2.49 -11.08
N GLN A 138 -3.74 -2.41 -11.76
CA GLN A 138 -4.06 -1.29 -12.63
C GLN A 138 -5.46 -0.79 -12.32
N TYR A 139 -5.60 0.53 -12.24
CA TYR A 139 -6.87 1.22 -12.01
C TYR A 139 -7.14 2.23 -13.12
N GLN A 140 -8.41 2.42 -13.45
CA GLN A 140 -8.89 3.56 -14.25
C GLN A 140 -9.56 4.57 -13.32
N MET A 141 -9.28 5.85 -13.50
CA MET A 141 -10.12 6.91 -12.93
C MET A 141 -11.34 7.11 -13.83
N GLU A 142 -12.54 6.89 -13.30
CA GLU A 142 -13.81 7.11 -14.01
C GLU A 142 -14.82 7.77 -13.06
N ASN A 143 -15.35 8.94 -13.41
CA ASN A 143 -16.38 9.64 -12.62
C ASN A 143 -16.01 9.80 -11.13
N GLY A 144 -14.77 10.23 -10.85
CA GLY A 144 -14.28 10.42 -9.49
C GLY A 144 -13.96 9.12 -8.73
N ARG A 145 -14.05 7.94 -9.36
CA ARG A 145 -13.78 6.64 -8.72
C ARG A 145 -12.55 5.95 -9.30
N PHE A 146 -11.87 5.18 -8.46
CA PHE A 146 -10.79 4.28 -8.85
C PHE A 146 -11.36 2.88 -9.09
N LYS A 147 -11.45 2.51 -10.37
CA LYS A 147 -11.97 1.22 -10.80
C LYS A 147 -10.81 0.27 -11.11
N LEU A 148 -10.74 -0.85 -10.40
CA LEU A 148 -9.72 -1.87 -10.65
C LEU A 148 -9.96 -2.49 -12.04
N ILE A 149 -8.96 -2.40 -12.92
CA ILE A 149 -8.94 -3.00 -14.25
C ILE A 149 -8.34 -4.41 -14.17
N SER A 150 -7.22 -4.55 -13.44
CA SER A 150 -6.53 -5.83 -13.30
C SER A 150 -5.77 -5.90 -11.99
N ARG A 151 -5.69 -7.10 -11.40
CA ARG A 151 -4.83 -7.45 -10.29
C ARG A 151 -4.20 -8.81 -10.58
N ASN A 152 -2.87 -8.85 -10.59
CA ASN A 152 -2.10 -10.07 -10.82
C ASN A 152 -1.23 -10.34 -9.59
N GLU A 153 -1.50 -11.44 -8.90
CA GLU A 153 -0.70 -11.89 -7.77
C GLU A 153 0.36 -12.88 -8.28
N VAL A 154 1.63 -12.55 -8.08
CA VAL A 154 2.73 -13.41 -8.50
C VAL A 154 2.88 -14.50 -7.46
N SER A 155 2.44 -15.71 -7.79
CA SER A 155 2.65 -16.87 -6.92
C SER A 155 4.15 -17.09 -6.73
N GLN A 156 4.68 -16.86 -5.53
CA GLN A 156 6.03 -17.28 -5.21
C GLN A 156 6.08 -18.81 -5.30
N GLY A 157 6.81 -19.33 -6.28
CA GLY A 157 6.90 -20.77 -6.54
C GLY A 157 7.23 -21.57 -5.27
N LYS A 158 6.84 -22.86 -5.26
CA LYS A 158 6.92 -23.81 -4.14
C LYS A 158 8.24 -23.81 -3.32
N LYS A 159 9.35 -23.29 -3.86
CA LYS A 159 10.65 -23.18 -3.17
C LYS A 159 10.66 -22.25 -1.93
N LYS A 160 9.67 -21.35 -1.77
CA LYS A 160 9.57 -20.44 -0.60
C LYS A 160 8.45 -20.75 0.40
N LYS A 161 7.66 -21.82 0.19
CA LYS A 161 6.55 -22.17 1.12
C LYS A 161 7.01 -22.49 2.54
N ARG A 162 8.30 -22.81 2.78
CA ARG A 162 8.84 -22.97 4.14
C ARG A 162 9.11 -21.65 4.87
N ALA A 163 9.41 -20.57 4.14
CA ALA A 163 9.63 -19.24 4.74
C ALA A 163 8.32 -18.49 5.08
N LEU A 164 7.18 -18.97 4.60
CA LEU A 164 5.86 -18.33 4.76
C LEU A 164 5.04 -18.88 5.94
N ASN A 165 5.63 -19.69 6.81
CA ASN A 165 4.97 -20.15 8.03
C ASN A 165 5.16 -19.12 9.17
N ILE A 166 4.99 -17.84 8.86
CA ILE A 166 4.91 -16.77 9.86
C ILE A 166 3.44 -16.68 10.25
N SER A 167 3.13 -17.03 11.49
CA SER A 167 1.75 -17.06 12.04
C SER A 167 1.08 -15.67 12.06
N CYS A 168 1.85 -14.59 11.91
CA CYS A 168 1.38 -13.21 11.96
C CYS A 168 0.52 -12.77 10.76
N LEU A 169 0.51 -13.49 9.64
CA LEU A 169 -0.31 -13.14 8.46
C LEU A 169 -1.53 -14.07 8.25
N ARG A 170 -1.88 -14.85 9.28
CA ARG A 170 -3.15 -15.57 9.33
C ARG A 170 -3.97 -14.97 10.45
N HIS A 171 -4.78 -13.97 10.16
CA HIS A 171 -6.19 -13.81 10.58
C HIS A 171 -6.76 -12.50 10.06
#